data_AF-A0AAU7DN11-F1
#
_entry.id   AF-A0AAU7DN11-F1
#
_cell.length_a   1.000
_cell.length_b   1.000
_cell.length_c   1.000
_cell.angle_alpha   90.00
_cell.angle_beta   90.00
_cell.angle_gamma   90.00
#
_symmetry.space_group_name_H-M   'P 1'
#
loop_
_entity.id
_entity.type
_entity.pdbx_description
1 polymer ?
#
loop_
_entity_poly.entity_id
_entity_poly.type
_entity_poly.pdbx_seq_one_letter_code
_entity_poly.pdbx_strand_id
1 'polypeptide(L)'
;MANSLLPPEERNLTPDQVEALDKRREWGHTLLVIACQFAVIATVLLLWVGQDLTYSPGWVHPMAYYFAIAVGLVAVLGVTGLALRSGTPRID
;
A
#
# COMPACT_ATOMS: atom_id res chain seq x y z
N MET A 1 -2.76 -14.25 31.99
CA MET A 1 -4.10 -13.66 31.73
C MET A 1 -4.17 -13.30 30.26
N ALA A 2 -5.21 -13.71 29.54
CA ALA A 2 -5.33 -13.39 28.11
C ALA A 2 -5.49 -11.88 27.94
N ASN A 3 -4.65 -11.26 27.12
CA ASN A 3 -4.73 -9.84 26.83
C ASN A 3 -6.02 -9.56 26.04
N SER A 4 -7.00 -8.90 26.68
CA SER A 4 -8.30 -8.59 26.08
C SER A 4 -8.20 -7.52 24.97
N LEU A 5 -7.07 -6.81 24.87
CA LEU A 5 -6.80 -5.86 23.80
C LEU A 5 -6.50 -6.54 22.46
N LEU A 6 -6.10 -7.83 22.49
CA LEU A 6 -5.85 -8.59 21.28
C LEU A 6 -7.17 -9.13 20.71
N PRO A 7 -7.31 -9.21 19.38
CA PRO A 7 -8.40 -9.91 18.73
C PRO A 7 -8.53 -11.36 19.23
N PRO A 8 -9.74 -11.92 19.38
CA PRO A 8 -9.94 -13.27 19.91
C PRO A 8 -9.09 -14.35 19.23
N GLU A 9 -8.93 -14.26 17.92
CA GLU A 9 -8.11 -15.15 17.09
C GLU A 9 -6.59 -15.07 17.38
N GLU A 10 -6.12 -13.96 17.95
CA GLU A 10 -4.69 -13.72 18.25
C GLU A 10 -4.31 -14.05 19.70
N ARG A 11 -5.29 -14.34 20.57
CA ARG A 11 -5.06 -14.55 22.01
C ARG A 11 -4.40 -15.88 22.37
N ASN A 12 -4.54 -16.88 21.51
CA ASN A 12 -4.07 -18.26 21.75
C ASN A 12 -2.99 -18.71 20.75
N LEU A 13 -2.29 -17.76 20.12
CA LEU A 13 -1.21 -18.07 19.20
C LEU A 13 0.01 -18.61 19.96
N THR A 14 0.67 -19.59 19.33
CA THR A 14 2.00 -20.04 19.76
C THR A 14 3.05 -18.95 19.48
N PRO A 15 4.21 -18.96 20.17
CA PRO A 15 5.26 -17.99 19.93
C PRO A 15 5.66 -17.85 18.44
N ASP A 16 5.81 -18.98 17.74
CA ASP A 16 6.18 -18.99 16.32
C ASP A 16 5.09 -18.35 15.42
N GLN A 17 3.81 -18.52 15.77
CA GLN A 17 2.70 -17.90 15.06
C GLN A 17 2.62 -16.38 15.30
N VAL A 18 2.97 -15.92 16.49
CA VAL A 18 3.06 -14.50 16.81
C VAL A 18 4.18 -13.85 15.98
N GLU A 19 5.35 -14.47 15.93
CA GLU A 19 6.48 -13.97 15.12
C GLU A 19 6.12 -13.88 13.63
N ALA A 20 5.46 -14.91 13.08
CA ALA A 20 5.00 -14.89 11.70
C ALA A 20 3.95 -13.78 11.44
N LEU A 21 3.05 -13.54 12.39
CA LEU A 21 2.04 -12.48 12.29
C LEU A 21 2.68 -11.08 12.33
N ASP A 22 3.60 -10.87 13.26
CA ASP A 22 4.33 -9.60 13.38
C ASP A 22 5.15 -9.34 12.13
N LYS A 23 5.82 -10.36 11.58
CA LYS A 23 6.57 -10.22 10.33
C LYS A 23 5.69 -9.83 9.16
N ARG A 24 4.49 -10.42 9.05
CA ARG A 24 3.51 -10.06 8.02
C ARG A 24 3.06 -8.61 8.16
N ARG A 25 2.79 -8.17 9.38
CA ARG A 25 2.36 -6.79 9.68
C ARG A 25 3.46 -5.77 9.41
N GLU A 26 4.71 -6.10 9.73
CA GLU A 26 5.89 -5.29 9.39
C GLU A 26 5.94 -5.03 7.88
N TRP A 27 5.85 -6.08 7.07
CA TRP A 27 5.79 -5.96 5.60
C TRP A 27 4.59 -5.12 5.14
N GLY A 28 3.41 -5.35 5.73
CA GLY A 28 2.22 -4.55 5.44
C GLY A 28 2.45 -3.05 5.70
N HIS A 29 3.10 -2.72 6.83
CA HIS A 29 3.46 -1.34 7.15
C HIS A 29 4.49 -0.76 6.19
N THR A 30 5.54 -1.50 5.85
CA THR A 30 6.54 -1.08 4.86
C THR A 30 5.90 -0.73 3.52
N LEU A 31 5.00 -1.59 3.03
CA LEU A 31 4.29 -1.33 1.76
C LEU A 31 3.41 -0.09 1.84
N LEU A 32 2.75 0.17 2.97
CA LEU A 32 1.95 1.38 3.16
C LEU A 32 2.80 2.65 3.17
N VAL A 33 4.01 2.60 3.75
CA VAL A 33 4.95 3.73 3.71
C VAL A 33 5.39 4.01 2.27
N ILE A 34 5.74 2.97 1.50
CA ILE A 34 6.12 3.12 0.09
C ILE A 34 4.94 3.66 -0.73
N ALA A 35 3.73 3.13 -0.52
CA ALA A 35 2.52 3.63 -1.16
C ALA A 35 2.29 5.13 -0.86
N CYS A 36 2.51 5.56 0.39
CA CYS A 36 2.40 6.97 0.77
C CYS A 36 3.44 7.84 0.04
N GLN A 37 4.69 7.38 -0.10
CA GLN A 37 5.71 8.11 -0.86
C GLN A 37 5.29 8.30 -2.33
N PHE A 38 4.77 7.26 -2.98
CA PHE A 38 4.22 7.40 -4.34
C PHE A 38 2.97 8.27 -4.41
N ALA A 39 2.14 8.28 -3.36
CA ALA A 39 0.96 9.16 -3.30
C ALA A 39 1.36 10.64 -3.26
N VAL A 40 2.44 10.97 -2.53
CA VAL A 40 3.02 12.33 -2.54
C VAL A 40 3.51 12.69 -3.95
N ILE A 41 4.24 11.79 -4.60
CA ILE A 41 4.72 12.00 -5.98
C ILE A 41 3.53 12.20 -6.95
N ALA A 42 2.50 11.35 -6.87
CA ALA A 42 1.30 11.46 -7.69
C ALA A 42 0.58 12.80 -7.46
N THR A 43 0.51 13.26 -6.21
CA THR A 43 -0.09 14.55 -5.85
C THR A 43 0.63 15.72 -6.51
N VAL A 44 1.96 15.68 -6.53
CA VAL A 44 2.79 16.68 -7.22
C VAL A 44 2.55 16.62 -8.72
N LEU A 45 2.60 15.43 -9.33
CA LEU A 45 2.38 15.25 -10.78
C LEU A 45 0.97 15.68 -11.23
N LEU A 46 -0.04 15.61 -10.35
CA LEU A 46 -1.41 16.05 -10.62
C LEU A 46 -1.46 17.52 -11.11
N LEU A 47 -0.53 18.37 -10.66
CA LEU A 47 -0.47 19.78 -11.06
C LEU A 47 -0.20 19.97 -12.56
N TRP A 48 0.50 19.03 -13.20
CA TRP A 48 0.92 19.14 -14.61
C TRP A 48 0.25 18.11 -15.52
N VAL A 49 -0.42 17.08 -14.97
CA VAL A 49 -0.99 15.99 -15.78
C VAL A 49 -2.01 16.48 -16.80
N GLY A 50 -2.87 17.43 -16.42
CA GLY A 50 -3.86 17.99 -17.34
C GLY A 50 -3.24 18.85 -18.44
N GLN A 51 -2.16 19.58 -18.13
CA GLN A 51 -1.43 20.36 -19.12
C GLN A 51 -0.72 19.46 -20.12
N ASP A 52 -0.07 18.39 -19.63
CA ASP A 52 0.65 17.42 -20.46
C ASP A 52 -0.30 16.67 -21.40
N LEU A 53 -1.48 16.28 -20.93
CA LEU A 53 -2.50 15.64 -21.76
C LEU A 53 -3.10 16.57 -22.83
N THR A 54 -3.12 17.88 -22.58
CA THR A 54 -3.75 18.85 -23.48
C THR A 54 -2.78 19.40 -24.53
N TYR A 55 -1.54 19.69 -24.12
CA TYR A 55 -0.61 20.47 -24.93
C TYR A 55 0.50 19.64 -25.55
N SER A 56 0.83 18.47 -25.01
CA SER A 56 1.92 17.67 -25.55
C SER A 56 1.50 16.95 -26.85
N PRO A 57 2.36 16.96 -27.88
CA PRO A 57 2.00 16.44 -29.19
C PRO A 57 2.06 14.90 -29.25
N GLY A 58 1.12 14.31 -29.99
CA GLY A 58 1.12 12.89 -30.30
C GLY A 58 0.93 12.03 -29.06
N TRP A 59 1.90 11.17 -28.76
CA TRP A 59 1.92 10.27 -27.59
C TRP A 59 3.00 10.67 -26.57
N VAL A 60 3.60 11.85 -26.70
CA VAL A 60 4.69 12.26 -25.81
C VAL A 60 4.10 12.90 -24.56
N HIS A 61 3.51 12.08 -23.68
CA HIS A 61 2.89 12.53 -22.42
C HIS A 61 3.65 12.00 -21.19
N PRO A 62 4.89 12.46 -20.94
CA PRO A 62 5.73 11.93 -19.87
C PRO A 62 5.09 12.10 -18.49
N MET A 63 4.44 13.23 -18.21
CA MET A 63 3.83 13.46 -16.90
C MET A 63 2.60 12.57 -16.72
N ALA A 64 1.80 12.37 -17.77
CA ALA A 64 0.66 11.44 -17.74
C ALA A 64 1.11 10.00 -17.48
N TYR A 65 2.18 9.54 -18.12
CA TYR A 65 2.70 8.19 -17.92
C TYR A 65 3.24 7.98 -16.51
N TYR A 66 4.08 8.90 -16.01
CA TYR A 66 4.59 8.80 -14.65
C TYR A 66 3.47 8.91 -13.60
N PHE A 67 2.47 9.74 -13.84
CA PHE A 67 1.31 9.84 -12.96
C PHE A 67 0.52 8.53 -12.92
N ALA A 68 0.23 7.94 -14.08
CA ALA A 68 -0.48 6.66 -14.16
C ALA A 68 0.27 5.53 -13.44
N ILE A 69 1.60 5.46 -13.61
CA ILE A 69 2.44 4.49 -12.90
C ILE A 69 2.41 4.73 -11.39
N ALA A 70 2.58 5.99 -10.95
CA ALA A 70 2.55 6.32 -9.52
C ALA A 70 1.21 5.96 -8.88
N VAL A 71 0.08 6.30 -9.52
CA VAL A 71 -1.26 5.92 -9.05
C VAL A 71 -1.43 4.41 -9.03
N GLY A 72 -0.96 3.68 -10.05
CA GLY A 72 -0.98 2.23 -10.07
C GLY A 72 -0.20 1.60 -8.90
N LEU A 73 0.98 2.12 -8.60
CA LEU A 73 1.78 1.68 -7.45
C LEU A 73 1.11 1.98 -6.12
N VAL A 74 0.50 3.17 -5.96
CA VAL A 74 -0.28 3.51 -4.76
C VAL A 74 -1.42 2.51 -4.56
N ALA A 75 -2.17 2.21 -5.63
CA ALA A 75 -3.29 1.29 -5.56
C ALA A 75 -2.83 -0.13 -5.18
N VAL A 76 -1.82 -0.67 -5.86
CA VAL A 76 -1.33 -2.04 -5.60
C VAL A 76 -0.69 -2.14 -4.22
N LEU A 77 0.31 -1.30 -3.92
CA LEU A 77 1.05 -1.38 -2.66
C LEU A 77 0.17 -0.98 -1.47
N GLY A 78 -0.73 -0.02 -1.64
CA GLY A 78 -1.69 0.40 -0.61
C GLY A 78 -2.67 -0.71 -0.27
N VAL A 79 -3.27 -1.36 -1.27
CA VAL A 79 -4.21 -2.47 -1.05
C VAL A 79 -3.48 -3.68 -0.46
N THR A 80 -2.34 -4.08 -1.01
CA THR A 80 -1.55 -5.20 -0.47
C THR A 80 -1.06 -4.92 0.95
N GLY A 81 -0.58 -3.69 1.22
CA GLY A 81 -0.13 -3.28 2.54
C GLY A 81 -1.26 -3.28 3.58
N LEU A 82 -2.45 -2.81 3.20
CA LEU A 82 -3.64 -2.89 4.04
C LEU A 82 -4.04 -4.35 4.30
N ALA A 83 -4.05 -5.21 3.27
CA ALA A 83 -4.42 -6.62 3.39
C ALA A 83 -3.46 -7.43 4.28
N LEU A 84 -2.15 -7.14 4.22
CA LEU A 84 -1.15 -7.78 5.06
C LEU A 84 -1.20 -7.28 6.52
N ARG A 85 -1.51 -5.99 6.70
CA ARG A 85 -1.70 -5.37 8.01
C ARG A 85 -3.00 -5.83 8.68
N SER A 86 -4.08 -5.96 7.92
CA SER A 86 -5.34 -6.47 8.44
C SER A 86 -5.17 -7.93 8.84
N GLY A 87 -5.78 -8.31 9.98
CA GLY A 87 -5.79 -9.68 10.49
C GLY A 87 -6.61 -10.64 9.62
N THR A 88 -6.79 -10.36 8.33
CA THR A 88 -7.57 -11.19 7.42
C THR A 88 -7.03 -12.62 7.48
N PRO A 89 -7.85 -13.59 7.92
CA PRO A 89 -7.43 -14.98 7.98
C PRO A 89 -6.91 -15.39 6.61
N ARG A 90 -5.78 -16.09 6.61
CA ARG A 90 -5.26 -16.70 5.40
C ARG A 90 -6.37 -17.62 4.86
N ILE A 91 -6.88 -17.31 3.67
CA ILE A 91 -7.86 -18.13 2.97
C ILE A 91 -7.05 -19.29 2.38
N ASP A 92 -6.78 -20.29 3.21
CA ASP A 92 -6.38 -21.63 2.79
C ASP A 92 -7.63 -22.52 2.78
#